data_AF-C6H7V9-F1
#
_entry.id   AF-C6H7V9-F1
#
_cell.length_a   1.000
_cell.length_b   1.000
_cell.length_c   1.000
_cell.angle_alpha   90.00
_cell.angle_beta   90.00
_cell.angle_gamma   90.00
#
_symmetry.space_group_name_H-M   'P 1'
#
loop_
_entity.id
_entity.type
_entity.pdbx_description
1 polymer ?
#
loop_
_entity_poly.entity_id
_entity_poly.type
_entity_poly.pdbx_seq_one_letter_code
_entity_poly.pdbx_strand_id
1 'polypeptide(L)'
;MTQLLDFCHDDPVAAFAGSHHLPHYEAAAEAEAGTKAVAAVTAAVNQITDYELSIVLQAGTHHPKNYYAFAYLREFMGLFANALAFARCQILSITTVTMGQQQPVTLYLGLLARMVLETVHSWCLTYSHRRDISGWNFLLWLLEVVGDNDGSGGGDKGDVITLRKSIVNKTARFGAEVSWDGEGLWIFVDLAARRFGVDVDWLNLESEGGNGAHDIDGTGAAHGPAVVTATEKSSSYSNQRWKIWVRRRKEPQKRNDGPTRVNDNG
;
A
#
# COMPACT_ATOMS: atom_id res chain seq x y z
N MET A 1 21.03 11.55 -27.77
CA MET A 1 20.39 10.33 -27.22
C MET A 1 18.97 10.29 -27.77
N THR A 2 18.86 10.22 -29.09
CA THR A 2 17.68 10.67 -29.88
C THR A 2 17.51 9.81 -31.15
N GLN A 3 17.89 8.53 -31.08
CA GLN A 3 17.80 7.60 -32.21
C GLN A 3 17.14 6.25 -31.83
N LEU A 4 16.22 6.27 -30.87
CA LEU A 4 15.47 5.07 -30.47
C LEU A 4 13.95 5.21 -30.69
N LEU A 5 13.51 6.33 -31.25
CA LEU A 5 12.10 6.65 -31.49
C LEU A 5 11.63 6.41 -32.94
N ASP A 6 12.52 6.06 -33.85
CA ASP A 6 12.18 5.84 -35.27
C ASP A 6 11.77 4.39 -35.59
N PHE A 7 11.61 3.50 -34.60
CA PHE A 7 11.39 2.06 -34.82
C PHE A 7 10.00 1.52 -34.44
N CYS A 8 9.05 2.36 -34.06
CA CYS A 8 7.68 1.93 -33.77
C CYS A 8 6.68 2.89 -34.42
N HIS A 9 6.57 2.80 -35.75
CA HIS A 9 5.53 3.53 -36.48
C HIS A 9 4.23 2.73 -36.63
N ASP A 10 4.23 1.41 -36.43
CA ASP A 10 3.02 0.61 -36.61
C ASP A 10 2.77 -0.28 -35.40
N ASP A 11 1.64 -0.02 -34.73
CA ASP A 11 0.94 -0.87 -33.77
C ASP A 11 1.81 -1.45 -32.62
N PRO A 12 1.71 -0.92 -31.38
CA PRO A 12 2.49 -1.45 -30.25
C PRO A 12 2.15 -2.90 -29.88
N VAL A 13 1.07 -3.47 -30.45
CA VAL A 13 0.68 -4.87 -30.31
C VAL A 13 1.21 -5.73 -31.47
N ALA A 14 1.56 -5.14 -32.61
CA ALA A 14 2.07 -5.87 -33.78
C ALA A 14 3.45 -6.50 -33.56
N ALA A 15 4.27 -5.95 -32.65
CA ALA A 15 5.52 -6.58 -32.20
C ALA A 15 5.31 -8.00 -31.61
N PHE A 16 4.06 -8.35 -31.28
CA PHE A 16 3.67 -9.64 -30.72
C PHE A 16 2.75 -10.47 -31.65
N ALA A 17 2.35 -9.95 -32.81
CA ALA A 17 1.31 -10.54 -33.68
C ALA A 17 1.86 -11.41 -34.83
N GLY A 18 2.93 -12.16 -34.58
CA GLY A 18 3.49 -13.07 -35.57
C GLY A 18 2.59 -14.27 -35.88
N SER A 19 1.97 -14.25 -37.07
CA SER A 19 1.52 -15.40 -37.89
C SER A 19 0.07 -15.89 -37.74
N HIS A 20 -0.85 -15.34 -38.56
CA HIS A 20 -1.51 -16.00 -39.71
C HIS A 20 -2.86 -15.35 -40.08
N HIS A 21 -2.97 -14.95 -41.36
CA HIS A 21 -4.14 -14.74 -42.22
C HIS A 21 -5.46 -14.25 -41.60
N LEU A 22 -5.83 -12.99 -41.90
CA LEU A 22 -7.21 -12.49 -41.79
C LEU A 22 -7.77 -12.11 -43.17
N PRO A 23 -8.95 -12.61 -43.55
CA PRO A 23 -9.74 -12.04 -44.64
C PRO A 23 -10.63 -10.90 -44.15
N HIS A 24 -10.90 -9.97 -45.06
CA HIS A 24 -11.74 -8.78 -44.91
C HIS A 24 -13.09 -9.04 -44.23
N TYR A 25 -13.51 -8.14 -43.32
CA TYR A 25 -14.83 -8.17 -42.71
C TYR A 25 -15.40 -6.74 -42.54
N GLU A 26 -16.63 -6.53 -43.03
CA GLU A 26 -17.39 -5.27 -43.05
C GLU A 26 -18.17 -5.01 -41.74
N ALA A 27 -17.92 -3.86 -41.13
CA ALA A 27 -18.80 -2.89 -40.43
C ALA A 27 -19.92 -3.29 -39.43
N ALA A 28 -20.29 -4.57 -39.25
CA ALA A 28 -21.31 -4.99 -38.27
C ALA A 28 -20.74 -5.69 -37.02
N ALA A 29 -19.47 -6.11 -37.04
CA ALA A 29 -18.75 -6.72 -35.91
C ALA A 29 -17.94 -5.71 -35.09
N GLU A 30 -17.98 -4.42 -35.42
CA GLU A 30 -17.11 -3.43 -34.79
C GLU A 30 -17.42 -3.20 -33.30
N ALA A 31 -18.67 -3.36 -32.86
CA ALA A 31 -19.04 -3.25 -31.45
C ALA A 31 -18.61 -4.48 -30.62
N GLU A 32 -18.71 -5.68 -31.20
CA GLU A 32 -18.27 -6.93 -30.55
C GLU A 32 -16.74 -7.09 -30.60
N ALA A 33 -16.11 -6.67 -31.70
CA ALA A 33 -14.67 -6.60 -31.86
C ALA A 33 -14.04 -5.52 -30.96
N GLY A 34 -14.68 -4.36 -30.80
CA GLY A 34 -14.25 -3.32 -29.88
C GLY A 34 -14.28 -3.77 -28.42
N THR A 35 -15.33 -4.50 -28.01
CA THR A 35 -15.42 -5.07 -26.66
C THR A 35 -14.35 -6.15 -26.43
N LYS A 36 -14.10 -7.01 -27.42
CA LYS A 36 -13.02 -8.01 -27.38
C LYS A 36 -11.63 -7.37 -27.37
N ALA A 37 -11.41 -6.29 -28.11
CA ALA A 37 -10.15 -5.55 -28.14
C ALA A 37 -9.86 -4.86 -26.80
N VAL A 38 -10.86 -4.21 -26.19
CA VAL A 38 -10.72 -3.60 -24.85
C VAL A 38 -10.45 -4.66 -23.78
N ALA A 39 -11.11 -5.82 -23.86
CA ALA A 39 -10.85 -6.94 -22.97
C ALA A 39 -9.41 -7.48 -23.16
N ALA A 40 -8.94 -7.62 -24.39
CA ALA A 40 -7.58 -8.07 -24.70
C ALA A 40 -6.52 -7.09 -24.18
N VAL A 41 -6.72 -5.77 -24.38
CA VAL A 41 -5.83 -4.74 -23.83
C VAL A 41 -5.81 -4.79 -22.30
N THR A 42 -6.97 -4.94 -21.65
CA THR A 42 -7.06 -5.06 -20.19
C THR A 42 -6.32 -6.30 -19.70
N ALA A 43 -6.47 -7.45 -20.37
CA ALA A 43 -5.77 -8.67 -20.05
C ALA A 43 -4.24 -8.52 -20.22
N ALA A 44 -3.78 -7.85 -21.28
CA ALA A 44 -2.37 -7.58 -21.50
C ALA A 44 -1.79 -6.65 -20.42
N VAL A 45 -2.52 -5.61 -20.01
CA VAL A 45 -2.11 -4.72 -18.91
C VAL A 45 -1.98 -5.49 -17.60
N ASN A 46 -2.94 -6.36 -17.28
CA ASN A 46 -2.87 -7.22 -16.11
C ASN A 46 -1.66 -8.14 -16.17
N GLN A 47 -1.46 -8.85 -17.28
CA GLN A 47 -0.36 -9.79 -17.44
C GLN A 47 1.01 -9.12 -17.30
N ILE A 48 1.21 -7.96 -17.94
CA ILE A 48 2.47 -7.21 -17.84
C ILE A 48 2.69 -6.74 -16.40
N THR A 49 1.66 -6.19 -15.76
CA THR A 49 1.74 -5.69 -14.38
C THR A 49 2.05 -6.81 -13.39
N ASP A 50 1.36 -7.94 -13.50
CA ASP A 50 1.56 -9.10 -12.63
C ASP A 50 2.96 -9.70 -12.82
N TYR A 51 3.44 -9.78 -14.06
CA TYR A 51 4.77 -10.28 -14.37
C TYR A 51 5.87 -9.40 -13.76
N GLU A 52 5.84 -8.08 -13.98
CA GLU A 52 6.83 -7.16 -13.43
C GLU A 52 6.79 -7.12 -11.90
N LEU A 53 5.58 -7.17 -11.30
CA LEU A 53 5.44 -7.31 -9.86
C LEU A 53 6.10 -8.60 -9.35
N SER A 54 5.88 -9.72 -10.03
CA SER A 54 6.45 -11.02 -9.62
C SER A 54 7.98 -11.00 -9.58
N ILE A 55 8.62 -10.35 -10.56
CA ILE A 55 10.09 -10.18 -10.60
C ILE A 55 10.57 -9.40 -9.38
N VAL A 56 9.88 -8.31 -9.05
CA VAL A 56 10.26 -7.42 -7.95
C VAL A 56 10.09 -8.10 -6.60
N LEU A 57 8.99 -8.82 -6.39
CA LEU A 57 8.75 -9.58 -5.17
C LEU A 57 9.75 -10.74 -5.02
N GLN A 58 10.11 -11.41 -6.11
CA GLN A 58 11.16 -12.42 -6.12
C GLN A 58 12.52 -11.81 -5.76
N ALA A 59 12.88 -10.67 -6.34
CA ALA A 59 14.12 -9.96 -6.03
C ALA A 59 14.18 -9.47 -4.57
N GLY A 60 13.05 -9.00 -4.01
CA GLY A 60 12.92 -8.64 -2.60
C GLY A 60 12.99 -9.86 -1.66
N THR A 61 12.59 -11.03 -2.14
CA THR A 61 12.71 -12.30 -1.40
C THR A 61 14.16 -12.77 -1.33
N HIS A 62 14.89 -12.72 -2.44
CA HIS A 62 16.31 -13.07 -2.48
C HIS A 62 17.20 -12.07 -1.74
N HIS A 63 16.85 -10.79 -1.78
CA HIS A 63 17.60 -9.71 -1.17
C HIS A 63 16.69 -8.87 -0.27
N PRO A 64 16.60 -9.18 1.03
CA PRO A 64 15.79 -8.40 1.96
C PRO A 64 16.17 -6.93 1.94
N LYS A 65 15.16 -6.05 1.98
CA LYS A 65 15.32 -4.58 1.92
C LYS A 65 15.90 -4.09 0.58
N ASN A 66 15.72 -4.83 -0.51
CA ASN A 66 16.17 -4.41 -1.84
C ASN A 66 15.41 -3.17 -2.34
N TYR A 67 15.91 -2.00 -1.97
CA TYR A 67 15.34 -0.72 -2.37
C TYR A 67 15.30 -0.55 -3.89
N TYR A 68 16.31 -1.06 -4.60
CA TYR A 68 16.42 -0.91 -6.05
C TYR A 68 15.34 -1.67 -6.81
N ALA A 69 14.94 -2.86 -6.36
CA ALA A 69 13.84 -3.61 -6.98
C ALA A 69 12.51 -2.84 -6.89
N PHE A 70 12.19 -2.30 -5.71
CA PHE A 70 10.98 -1.50 -5.53
C PHE A 70 11.07 -0.11 -6.18
N ALA A 71 12.26 0.48 -6.30
CA ALA A 71 12.46 1.71 -7.05
C ALA A 71 12.22 1.49 -8.55
N TYR A 72 12.76 0.40 -9.10
CA TYR A 72 12.49 -0.03 -10.47
C TYR A 72 10.98 -0.13 -10.73
N LEU A 73 10.22 -0.79 -9.85
CA LEU A 73 8.77 -0.94 -10.07
C LEU A 73 8.03 0.41 -10.08
N ARG A 74 8.44 1.37 -9.24
CA ARG A 74 7.85 2.72 -9.27
C ARG A 74 8.09 3.40 -10.61
N GLU A 75 9.33 3.33 -11.12
CA GLU A 75 9.69 3.92 -12.42
C GLU A 75 8.97 3.22 -13.57
N PHE A 76 8.94 1.89 -13.57
CA PHE A 76 8.20 1.08 -14.53
C PHE A 76 6.72 1.48 -14.58
N MET A 77 6.04 1.55 -13.42
CA MET A 77 4.63 1.93 -13.37
C MET A 77 4.38 3.34 -13.88
N GLY A 78 5.30 4.29 -13.62
CA GLY A 78 5.21 5.64 -14.16
C GLY A 78 5.33 5.68 -15.69
N LEU A 79 6.31 4.97 -16.24
CA LEU A 79 6.51 4.87 -17.70
C LEU A 79 5.35 4.13 -18.37
N PHE A 80 4.84 3.06 -17.74
CA PHE A 80 3.73 2.28 -18.26
C PHE A 80 2.42 3.07 -18.22
N ALA A 81 2.14 3.79 -17.13
CA ALA A 81 1.01 4.72 -17.05
C ALA A 81 1.08 5.79 -18.15
N ASN A 82 2.26 6.35 -18.42
CA ASN A 82 2.48 7.32 -19.48
C ASN A 82 2.21 6.71 -20.88
N ALA A 83 2.71 5.51 -21.13
CA ALA A 83 2.47 4.78 -22.39
C ALA A 83 0.98 4.48 -22.59
N LEU A 84 0.26 4.06 -21.54
CA LEU A 84 -1.19 3.81 -21.58
C LEU A 84 -1.99 5.08 -21.84
N ALA A 85 -1.62 6.19 -21.22
CA ALA A 85 -2.23 7.50 -21.48
C ALA A 85 -2.05 7.92 -22.96
N PHE A 86 -0.85 7.70 -23.51
CA PHE A 86 -0.55 8.01 -24.90
C PHE A 86 -1.30 7.11 -25.89
N ALA A 87 -1.30 5.79 -25.67
CA ALA A 87 -1.98 4.82 -26.55
C ALA A 87 -3.48 5.09 -26.66
N ARG A 88 -4.15 5.48 -25.57
CA ARG A 88 -5.58 5.82 -25.62
C ARG A 88 -5.88 7.14 -26.33
N CYS A 89 -4.95 8.09 -26.33
CA CYS A 89 -5.10 9.31 -27.13
C CYS A 89 -5.10 9.02 -28.64
N GLN A 90 -4.31 8.04 -29.09
CA GLN A 90 -4.28 7.66 -30.50
C GLN A 90 -5.59 6.99 -30.94
N ILE A 91 -6.14 6.08 -30.13
CA ILE A 91 -7.39 5.38 -30.45
C ILE A 91 -8.57 6.36 -30.59
N LEU A 92 -8.71 7.33 -29.68
CA LEU A 92 -9.80 8.32 -29.74
C LEU A 92 -9.63 9.33 -30.89
N SER A 93 -8.39 9.61 -31.31
CA SER A 93 -8.12 10.56 -32.41
C SER A 93 -8.50 10.03 -33.79
N ILE A 94 -8.56 8.71 -33.97
CA ILE A 94 -8.95 8.06 -35.24
C ILE A 94 -10.48 8.08 -35.41
N THR A 95 -11.24 8.01 -34.32
CA THR A 95 -12.71 7.83 -34.38
C THR A 95 -13.50 9.13 -34.20
N THR A 96 -12.93 10.15 -33.56
CA THR A 96 -13.60 11.45 -33.40
C THR A 96 -12.59 12.59 -33.28
N VAL A 97 -12.71 13.60 -34.14
CA VAL A 97 -12.03 14.90 -33.98
C VAL A 97 -12.70 15.65 -32.83
N THR A 98 -12.52 15.18 -31.59
CA THR A 98 -12.92 15.90 -30.38
C THR A 98 -11.65 16.38 -29.70
N MET A 99 -11.45 17.70 -29.66
CA MET A 99 -10.27 18.29 -29.05
C MET A 99 -10.16 17.91 -27.56
N GLY A 100 -9.08 17.21 -27.21
CA GLY A 100 -8.26 17.56 -26.04
C GLY A 100 -8.78 17.20 -24.65
N GLN A 101 -9.04 15.92 -24.37
CA GLN A 101 -8.97 15.42 -22.99
C GLN A 101 -7.99 14.25 -22.93
N GLN A 102 -6.69 14.57 -22.82
CA GLN A 102 -5.69 13.62 -22.34
C GLN A 102 -6.12 13.17 -20.94
N GLN A 103 -6.47 11.89 -20.79
CA GLN A 103 -6.62 11.31 -19.46
C GLN A 103 -5.28 11.45 -18.73
N PRO A 104 -5.25 12.00 -17.51
CA PRO A 104 -3.99 12.32 -16.85
C PRO A 104 -3.24 11.03 -16.51
N VAL A 105 -1.91 11.04 -16.68
CA VAL A 105 -1.02 9.91 -16.34
C VAL A 105 -1.25 9.42 -14.90
N THR A 106 -1.61 10.34 -13.99
CA THR A 106 -1.95 10.04 -12.60
C THR A 106 -3.10 9.04 -12.45
N LEU A 107 -4.10 9.08 -13.35
CA LEU A 107 -5.22 8.14 -13.33
C LEU A 107 -4.76 6.72 -13.61
N TYR A 108 -3.95 6.52 -14.67
CA TYR A 108 -3.41 5.20 -14.99
C TYR A 108 -2.45 4.70 -13.93
N LEU A 109 -1.62 5.59 -13.36
CA LEU A 109 -0.73 5.23 -12.26
C LEU A 109 -1.53 4.75 -11.03
N GLY A 110 -2.60 5.44 -10.68
CA GLY A 110 -3.51 5.04 -9.60
C GLY A 110 -4.21 3.70 -9.88
N LEU A 111 -4.60 3.42 -11.13
CA LEU A 111 -5.17 2.12 -11.52
C LEU A 111 -4.15 0.99 -11.39
N LEU A 112 -2.95 1.15 -11.93
CA LEU A 112 -1.85 0.18 -11.80
C LEU A 112 -1.52 -0.07 -10.32
N ALA A 113 -1.52 0.99 -9.51
CA ALA A 113 -1.28 0.87 -8.08
C ALA A 113 -2.37 0.08 -7.35
N ARG A 114 -3.66 0.30 -7.68
CA ARG A 114 -4.77 -0.51 -7.13
C ARG A 114 -4.62 -1.99 -7.49
N MET A 115 -4.19 -2.30 -8.72
CA MET A 115 -4.03 -3.69 -9.17
C MET A 115 -3.01 -4.48 -8.34
N VAL A 116 -1.89 -3.85 -7.96
CA VAL A 116 -0.80 -4.54 -7.24
C VAL A 116 -0.91 -4.44 -5.71
N LEU A 117 -1.76 -3.55 -5.19
CA LEU A 117 -1.80 -3.17 -3.78
C LEU A 117 -2.00 -4.36 -2.83
N GLU A 118 -3.04 -5.16 -3.04
CA GLU A 118 -3.37 -6.29 -2.16
C GLU A 118 -2.31 -7.40 -2.24
N THR A 119 -1.70 -7.62 -3.42
CA THR A 119 -0.61 -8.59 -3.60
C THR A 119 0.64 -8.16 -2.83
N VAL A 120 1.04 -6.89 -2.94
CA VAL A 120 2.17 -6.31 -2.19
C VAL A 120 1.90 -6.34 -0.69
N HIS A 121 0.68 -5.95 -0.28
CA HIS A 121 0.28 -5.98 1.13
C HIS A 121 0.38 -7.39 1.71
N SER A 122 -0.18 -8.38 1.02
CA SER A 122 -0.11 -9.78 1.41
C SER A 122 1.33 -10.26 1.50
N TRP A 123 2.17 -9.91 0.53
CA TRP A 123 3.61 -10.22 0.56
C TRP A 123 4.30 -9.62 1.78
N CYS A 124 4.08 -8.34 2.11
CA CYS A 124 4.67 -7.69 3.30
C CYS A 124 4.24 -8.36 4.62
N LEU A 125 3.04 -8.92 4.69
CA LEU A 125 2.53 -9.61 5.89
C LEU A 125 3.14 -11.02 6.08
N THR A 126 3.71 -11.63 5.05
CA THR A 126 4.39 -12.94 5.19
C THR A 126 5.57 -12.86 6.16
N TYR A 127 5.80 -13.93 6.92
CA TYR A 127 6.78 -13.95 8.02
C TYR A 127 8.18 -13.46 7.61
N SER A 128 8.67 -13.87 6.44
CA SER A 128 9.99 -13.49 5.90
C SER A 128 10.11 -12.00 5.55
N HIS A 129 9.01 -11.31 5.27
CA HIS A 129 9.03 -9.96 4.69
C HIS A 129 8.48 -8.88 5.63
N ARG A 130 7.97 -9.23 6.83
CA ARG A 130 7.50 -8.24 7.82
C ARG A 130 8.57 -7.24 8.28
N ARG A 131 9.86 -7.58 8.13
CA ARG A 131 11.01 -6.69 8.44
C ARG A 131 11.48 -5.88 7.24
N ASP A 132 10.89 -6.08 6.06
CA ASP A 132 11.33 -5.45 4.82
C ASP A 132 10.82 -4.00 4.72
N ILE A 133 11.66 -3.07 5.16
CA ILE A 133 11.36 -1.64 5.12
C ILE A 133 11.16 -1.12 3.68
N SER A 134 11.78 -1.75 2.68
CA SER A 134 11.67 -1.31 1.28
C SER A 134 10.30 -1.70 0.72
N GLY A 135 9.81 -2.90 1.03
CA GLY A 135 8.45 -3.33 0.72
C GLY A 135 7.39 -2.48 1.41
N TRP A 136 7.55 -2.23 2.72
CA TRP A 136 6.63 -1.35 3.47
C TRP A 136 6.59 0.08 2.92
N ASN A 137 7.73 0.65 2.54
CA ASN A 137 7.79 1.98 1.93
C ASN A 137 7.21 1.99 0.51
N PHE A 138 7.30 0.88 -0.23
CA PHE A 138 6.61 0.73 -1.51
C PHE A 138 5.09 0.66 -1.33
N LEU A 139 4.59 -0.10 -0.34
CA LEU A 139 3.17 -0.14 -0.01
C LEU A 139 2.62 1.24 0.39
N LEU A 140 3.40 2.02 1.17
CA LEU A 140 3.03 3.40 1.51
C LEU A 140 2.89 4.27 0.26
N TRP A 141 3.86 4.18 -0.66
CA TRP A 141 3.80 4.89 -1.95
C TRP A 141 2.59 4.47 -2.79
N LEU A 142 2.25 3.19 -2.86
CA LEU A 142 1.05 2.71 -3.56
C LEU A 142 -0.21 3.37 -3.01
N LEU A 143 -0.35 3.43 -1.69
CA LEU A 143 -1.51 4.09 -1.04
C LEU A 143 -1.59 5.60 -1.33
N GLU A 144 -0.47 6.26 -1.59
CA GLU A 144 -0.44 7.67 -1.99
C GLU A 144 -1.01 7.84 -3.39
N VAL A 145 -0.42 7.16 -4.38
CA VAL A 145 -0.78 7.34 -5.80
C VAL A 145 -2.19 6.84 -6.14
N VAL A 146 -2.76 5.90 -5.38
CA VAL A 146 -4.15 5.48 -5.54
C VAL A 146 -5.15 6.62 -5.31
N GLY A 147 -4.78 7.65 -4.53
CA GLY A 147 -5.69 8.72 -4.11
C GLY A 147 -5.47 10.12 -4.67
N ASP A 148 -4.55 10.30 -5.62
CA ASP A 148 -4.27 11.60 -6.27
C ASP A 148 -5.18 11.86 -7.49
N ASN A 149 -6.38 11.26 -7.53
CA ASN A 149 -7.37 11.42 -8.62
C ASN A 149 -8.43 12.49 -8.29
N ASP A 150 -8.01 13.63 -7.77
CA ASP A 150 -8.82 14.74 -7.26
C ASP A 150 -9.48 15.64 -8.34
N GLY A 151 -9.66 15.13 -9.56
CA GLY A 151 -10.25 15.87 -10.69
C GLY A 151 -11.74 15.65 -10.98
N SER A 152 -12.40 14.63 -10.43
CA SER A 152 -13.82 14.34 -10.76
C SER A 152 -14.68 14.14 -9.52
N GLY A 153 -15.62 15.06 -9.33
CA GLY A 153 -16.51 15.10 -8.18
C GLY A 153 -17.42 13.86 -8.07
N GLY A 154 -17.51 13.33 -6.86
CA GLY A 154 -18.75 12.72 -6.36
C GLY A 154 -18.64 11.30 -5.77
N GLY A 155 -17.80 10.41 -6.29
CA GLY A 155 -17.88 8.97 -5.97
C GLY A 155 -16.60 8.30 -5.42
N ASP A 156 -15.42 8.58 -6.00
CA ASP A 156 -14.20 7.78 -5.77
C ASP A 156 -13.48 8.10 -4.45
N LYS A 157 -13.67 9.30 -3.89
CA LYS A 157 -12.94 9.74 -2.68
C LYS A 157 -13.27 8.89 -1.44
N GLY A 158 -14.52 8.43 -1.32
CA GLY A 158 -14.95 7.57 -0.22
C GLY A 158 -14.33 6.18 -0.29
N ASP A 159 -14.14 5.65 -1.49
CA ASP A 159 -13.52 4.34 -1.71
C ASP A 159 -12.03 4.37 -1.34
N VAL A 160 -11.29 5.38 -1.79
CA VAL A 160 -9.86 5.54 -1.46
C VAL A 160 -9.63 5.68 0.05
N ILE A 161 -10.45 6.46 0.75
CA ILE A 161 -10.36 6.60 2.22
C ILE A 161 -10.61 5.24 2.89
N THR A 162 -11.63 4.51 2.43
CA THR A 162 -11.98 3.20 2.97
C THR A 162 -10.86 2.18 2.73
N LEU A 163 -10.24 2.19 1.54
CA LEU A 163 -9.13 1.35 1.18
C LEU A 163 -7.89 1.61 2.06
N ARG A 164 -7.48 2.88 2.18
CA ARG A 164 -6.36 3.29 3.06
C ARG A 164 -6.60 2.85 4.50
N LYS A 165 -7.81 3.12 5.02
CA LYS A 165 -8.23 2.68 6.36
C LYS A 165 -8.20 1.16 6.50
N SER A 166 -8.67 0.43 5.50
CA SER A 166 -8.68 -1.03 5.48
C SER A 166 -7.25 -1.61 5.56
N ILE A 167 -6.33 -1.16 4.71
CA ILE A 167 -4.94 -1.65 4.69
C ILE A 167 -4.23 -1.33 6.01
N VAL A 168 -4.37 -0.11 6.53
CA VAL A 168 -3.74 0.28 7.80
C VAL A 168 -4.30 -0.54 8.97
N ASN A 169 -5.62 -0.69 9.06
CA ASN A 169 -6.25 -1.48 10.13
C ASN A 169 -5.92 -2.97 10.04
N LYS A 170 -5.96 -3.56 8.84
CA LYS A 170 -5.53 -4.95 8.61
C LYS A 170 -4.10 -5.15 9.10
N THR A 171 -3.19 -4.24 8.74
CA THR A 171 -1.76 -4.32 9.12
C THR A 171 -1.56 -4.17 10.63
N ALA A 172 -2.21 -3.19 11.25
CA ALA A 172 -2.14 -2.93 12.68
C ALA A 172 -2.68 -4.11 13.50
N ARG A 173 -3.85 -4.63 13.13
CA ARG A 173 -4.49 -5.77 13.79
C ARG A 173 -3.62 -7.02 13.67
N PHE A 174 -3.12 -7.32 12.48
CA PHE A 174 -2.21 -8.43 12.29
C PHE A 174 -0.94 -8.32 13.15
N GLY A 175 -0.31 -7.13 13.18
CA GLY A 175 0.86 -6.89 14.03
C GLY A 175 0.57 -7.12 15.51
N ALA A 176 -0.64 -6.76 15.97
CA ALA A 176 -1.08 -6.98 17.34
C ALA A 176 -1.34 -8.47 17.63
N GLU A 177 -2.08 -9.16 16.77
CA GLU A 177 -2.44 -10.59 16.89
C GLU A 177 -1.20 -11.48 16.98
N VAL A 178 -0.20 -11.24 16.13
CA VAL A 178 1.04 -12.03 16.10
C VAL A 178 2.10 -11.54 17.08
N SER A 179 1.77 -10.56 17.93
CA SER A 179 2.69 -9.89 18.85
C SER A 179 4.01 -9.48 18.20
N TRP A 180 3.92 -8.88 17.01
CA TRP A 180 5.09 -8.58 16.20
C TRP A 180 6.01 -7.56 16.88
N ASP A 181 7.31 -7.86 16.94
CA ASP A 181 8.32 -7.03 17.63
C ASP A 181 9.27 -6.26 16.68
N GLY A 182 9.11 -6.47 15.37
CA GLY A 182 9.95 -5.85 14.33
C GLY A 182 9.46 -4.47 13.92
N GLU A 183 10.38 -3.55 13.64
CA GLU A 183 10.06 -2.13 13.47
C GLU A 183 9.32 -1.81 12.16
N GLY A 184 9.64 -2.49 11.05
CA GLY A 184 9.16 -2.13 9.70
C GLY A 184 7.64 -2.00 9.57
N LEU A 185 6.90 -3.01 10.05
CA LEU A 185 5.44 -3.00 10.06
C LEU A 185 4.88 -1.82 10.88
N TRP A 186 5.41 -1.60 12.07
CA TRP A 186 4.91 -0.54 12.96
C TRP A 186 5.26 0.86 12.47
N ILE A 187 6.42 1.02 11.84
CA ILE A 187 6.80 2.25 11.13
C ILE A 187 5.79 2.52 10.01
N PHE A 188 5.44 1.52 9.21
CA PHE A 188 4.40 1.67 8.17
C PHE A 188 3.06 2.10 8.77
N VAL A 189 2.58 1.41 9.81
CA VAL A 189 1.29 1.74 10.45
C VAL A 189 1.29 3.19 10.96
N ASP A 190 2.34 3.61 11.64
CA ASP A 190 2.46 4.96 12.20
C ASP A 190 2.55 6.03 11.10
N LEU A 191 3.34 5.81 10.05
CA LEU A 191 3.44 6.72 8.91
C LEU A 191 2.12 6.82 8.14
N ALA A 192 1.50 5.69 7.81
CA ALA A 192 0.26 5.64 7.06
C ALA A 192 -0.92 6.22 7.86
N ALA A 193 -1.01 5.93 9.17
CA ALA A 193 -2.01 6.51 10.04
C ALA A 193 -1.93 8.03 10.08
N ARG A 194 -0.72 8.58 10.25
CA ARG A 194 -0.49 10.03 10.23
C ARG A 194 -0.77 10.64 8.87
N ARG A 195 -0.34 9.99 7.79
CA ARG A 195 -0.47 10.51 6.41
C ARG A 195 -1.91 10.51 5.91
N PHE A 196 -2.70 9.52 6.30
CA PHE A 196 -4.07 9.33 5.81
C PHE A 196 -5.16 9.60 6.85
N GLY A 197 -4.79 10.04 8.06
CA GLY A 197 -5.75 10.32 9.13
C GLY A 197 -6.50 9.07 9.63
N VAL A 198 -5.84 7.91 9.62
CA VAL A 198 -6.44 6.67 10.12
C VAL A 198 -6.21 6.57 11.63
N ASP A 199 -7.30 6.46 12.39
CA ASP A 199 -7.22 6.24 13.83
C ASP A 199 -6.72 4.82 14.15
N VAL A 200 -5.63 4.76 14.90
CA VAL A 200 -4.99 3.54 15.42
C VAL A 200 -4.75 3.62 16.94
N ASP A 201 -5.46 4.49 17.64
CA ASP A 201 -5.28 4.72 19.08
C ASP A 201 -5.66 3.51 19.93
N TRP A 202 -6.51 2.64 19.43
CA TRP A 202 -6.86 1.35 20.05
C TRP A 202 -5.63 0.45 20.30
N LEU A 203 -4.54 0.59 19.53
CA LEU A 203 -3.27 -0.08 19.81
C LEU A 203 -2.67 0.31 21.17
N ASN A 204 -3.08 1.45 21.73
CA ASN A 204 -2.63 1.90 23.05
C ASN A 204 -3.47 1.30 24.19
N LEU A 205 -4.73 0.93 23.93
CA LEU A 205 -5.75 0.53 24.92
C LEU A 205 -5.70 -0.95 25.32
N GLU A 206 -5.12 -1.84 24.51
CA GLU A 206 -5.08 -3.30 24.77
C GLU A 206 -4.21 -3.76 25.96
N SER A 207 -3.85 -2.85 26.89
CA SER A 207 -3.02 -3.15 28.08
C SER A 207 -3.66 -2.75 29.42
N GLU A 208 -4.91 -2.28 29.45
CA GLU A 208 -5.65 -2.01 30.70
C GLU A 208 -6.62 -3.14 31.10
N GLY A 209 -6.29 -4.38 30.72
CA GLY A 209 -6.99 -5.59 31.16
C GLY A 209 -6.18 -6.37 32.19
N GLY A 210 -5.95 -5.81 33.38
CA GLY A 210 -5.20 -6.49 34.44
C GLY A 210 -5.29 -5.81 35.80
N ASN A 211 -6.26 -6.23 36.60
CA ASN A 211 -6.46 -5.96 38.04
C ASN A 211 -6.85 -4.53 38.46
N GLY A 212 -8.10 -4.16 38.17
CA GLY A 212 -8.87 -3.26 39.02
C GLY A 212 -9.47 -4.03 40.20
N ALA A 213 -8.63 -4.44 41.15
CA ALA A 213 -9.11 -4.84 42.47
C ALA A 213 -9.35 -3.57 43.28
N HIS A 214 -10.61 -3.40 43.64
CA HIS A 214 -11.22 -2.26 44.27
C HIS A 214 -10.88 -2.27 45.76
N ASP A 215 -9.79 -1.63 46.19
CA ASP A 215 -9.55 -1.40 47.62
C ASP A 215 -10.14 -0.03 48.01
N ILE A 216 -11.29 -0.12 48.69
CA ILE A 216 -11.88 0.93 49.52
C ILE A 216 -11.23 0.84 50.90
N ASP A 217 -10.47 1.86 51.30
CA ASP A 217 -10.39 2.49 52.65
C ASP A 217 -9.14 3.39 52.67
N GLY A 218 -9.07 4.59 53.23
CA GLY A 218 -9.98 5.38 54.03
C GLY A 218 -9.19 6.56 54.63
N THR A 219 -9.84 7.73 54.72
CA THR A 219 -9.60 8.84 55.67
C THR A 219 -8.33 9.72 55.63
N GLY A 220 -8.53 11.05 55.51
CA GLY A 220 -7.66 12.04 56.19
C GLY A 220 -7.42 13.41 55.55
N ALA A 221 -8.42 14.30 55.61
CA ALA A 221 -8.34 15.77 55.84
C ALA A 221 -7.43 16.74 55.01
N ALA A 222 -8.14 17.64 54.30
CA ALA A 222 -8.04 19.12 54.33
C ALA A 222 -7.01 19.93 53.48
N HIS A 223 -7.62 20.74 52.58
CA HIS A 223 -7.38 22.15 52.24
C HIS A 223 -6.40 22.57 51.11
N GLY A 224 -6.99 23.23 50.09
CA GLY A 224 -6.37 24.27 49.25
C GLY A 224 -6.77 24.19 47.76
N PRO A 225 -7.47 25.18 47.17
CA PRO A 225 -7.77 25.18 45.74
C PRO A 225 -6.55 25.74 44.99
N ALA A 226 -5.63 24.86 44.59
CA ALA A 226 -4.60 25.24 43.63
C ALA A 226 -5.19 25.15 42.22
N VAL A 227 -5.34 26.32 41.59
CA VAL A 227 -5.55 26.48 40.15
C VAL A 227 -4.47 25.69 39.43
N VAL A 228 -4.82 24.51 38.92
CA VAL A 228 -3.96 23.77 38.00
C VAL A 228 -4.22 24.35 36.62
N THR A 229 -3.34 25.25 36.23
CA THR A 229 -3.05 25.61 34.85
C THR A 229 -3.08 24.34 34.01
N ALA A 230 -3.97 24.30 33.01
CA ALA A 230 -3.96 23.30 31.97
C ALA A 230 -2.66 23.48 31.17
N THR A 231 -1.57 22.90 31.67
CA THR A 231 -0.34 22.73 30.92
C THR A 231 -0.65 21.66 29.89
N GLU A 232 -0.97 22.11 28.68
CA GLU A 232 -1.00 21.32 27.45
C GLU A 232 0.28 20.46 27.36
N LYS A 233 0.24 19.24 27.90
CA LYS A 233 1.22 18.20 27.62
C LYS A 233 0.87 17.56 26.28
N SER A 234 0.83 18.38 25.22
CA SER A 234 0.45 17.96 23.86
C SER A 234 1.61 18.03 22.86
N SER A 235 2.85 17.73 23.27
CA SER A 235 3.97 17.86 22.32
C SER A 235 5.10 16.83 22.42
N SER A 236 5.02 15.82 23.28
CA SER A 236 6.11 14.83 23.40
C SER A 236 5.79 13.42 22.89
N TYR A 237 4.51 13.07 22.67
CA TYR A 237 4.13 11.72 22.19
C TYR A 237 4.30 11.51 20.66
N SER A 238 4.80 12.51 19.93
CA SER A 238 4.44 12.66 18.51
C SER A 238 5.30 11.90 17.48
N ASN A 239 6.59 11.63 17.70
CA ASN A 239 7.45 11.23 16.57
C ASN A 239 7.78 9.74 16.47
N GLN A 240 7.51 8.95 17.51
CA GLN A 240 7.93 7.54 17.59
C GLN A 240 6.91 6.65 18.32
N ARG A 241 5.61 6.84 18.07
CA ARG A 241 4.52 6.01 18.65
C ARG A 241 4.79 4.52 18.44
N TRP A 242 5.29 4.16 17.26
CA TRP A 242 5.68 2.79 16.91
C TRP A 242 6.68 2.14 17.89
N LYS A 243 7.59 2.92 18.51
CA LYS A 243 8.56 2.38 19.47
C LYS A 243 7.90 1.87 20.75
N ILE A 244 6.80 2.52 21.15
CA ILE A 244 6.01 2.08 22.31
C ILE A 244 5.39 0.72 22.00
N TRP A 245 4.81 0.56 20.81
CA TRP A 245 4.21 -0.71 20.38
C TRP A 245 5.25 -1.83 20.30
N VAL A 246 6.40 -1.57 19.68
CA VAL A 246 7.53 -2.53 19.63
C VAL A 246 7.97 -2.95 21.03
N ARG A 247 8.17 -2.00 21.95
CA ARG A 247 8.61 -2.30 23.32
C ARG A 247 7.61 -3.20 24.04
N ARG A 248 6.31 -2.88 23.96
CA ARG A 248 5.24 -3.66 24.60
C ARG A 248 5.18 -5.09 24.08
N ARG A 249 5.40 -5.32 22.78
CA ARG A 249 5.41 -6.69 22.24
C ARG A 249 6.66 -7.50 22.62
N LYS A 250 7.75 -6.84 23.04
CA LYS A 250 8.95 -7.51 23.58
C LYS A 250 8.85 -7.90 25.07
N GLU A 251 7.97 -7.26 25.84
CA GLU A 251 7.84 -7.47 27.29
C GLU A 251 7.27 -8.87 27.67
N PRO A 252 6.23 -9.40 27.00
CA PRO A 252 5.73 -10.75 27.25
C PRO A 252 6.73 -11.86 26.88
N GLN A 253 7.49 -11.66 25.80
CA GLN A 253 8.48 -12.63 25.29
C GLN A 253 9.58 -12.91 26.35
N LYS A 254 10.11 -11.84 26.96
CA LYS A 254 11.15 -11.95 28.00
C LYS A 254 10.69 -12.65 29.29
N ARG A 255 9.38 -12.64 29.59
CA ARG A 255 8.84 -13.27 30.79
C ARG A 255 8.72 -14.80 30.63
N ASN A 256 8.58 -15.28 29.40
CA ASN A 256 8.54 -16.70 29.07
C ASN A 256 9.93 -17.29 28.78
N ASP A 257 10.90 -16.47 28.36
CA ASP A 257 12.29 -16.88 28.11
C ASP A 257 13.20 -16.78 29.36
N GLY A 258 12.62 -16.58 30.54
CA GLY A 258 13.38 -16.59 31.80
C GLY A 258 13.96 -17.99 32.07
N PRO A 259 15.16 -18.11 32.66
CA PRO A 259 15.80 -19.40 32.85
C PRO A 259 14.90 -20.26 33.74
N THR A 260 14.46 -21.39 33.20
CA THR A 260 13.89 -22.50 33.98
C THR A 260 14.91 -22.85 35.04
N ARG A 261 14.72 -22.35 36.28
CA ARG A 261 15.47 -22.84 37.43
C ARG A 261 15.03 -24.27 37.63
N VAL A 262 15.80 -25.19 37.07
CA VAL A 262 15.82 -26.58 37.49
C VAL A 262 16.23 -26.54 38.96
N ASN A 263 15.24 -26.69 39.84
CA ASN A 263 15.50 -27.00 41.22
C ASN A 263 15.95 -28.45 41.26
N ASP A 264 17.27 -28.67 41.28
CA ASP A 264 17.83 -29.92 41.77
C ASP A 264 17.60 -29.97 43.28
N ASN A 265 16.50 -30.63 43.68
CA ASN A 265 16.30 -31.13 45.04
C ASN A 265 15.75 -32.56 44.92
N GLY A 266 16.62 -33.55 45.12
CA GLY A 266 16.27 -34.96 45.24
C GLY A 266 17.39 -35.89 44.81
#